data_AF-A0A939F159-F1
#
_entry.id   AF-A0A939F159-F1
#
_cell.length_a   1.000
_cell.length_b   1.000
_cell.length_c   1.000
_cell.angle_alpha   90.00
_cell.angle_beta   90.00
_cell.angle_gamma   90.00
#
_symmetry.space_group_name_H-M   'P 1'
#
loop_
_entity.id
_entity.type
_entity.pdbx_description
1 polymer ?
#
loop_
_entity_poly.entity_id
_entity_poly.type
_entity_poly.pdbx_seq_one_letter_code
_entity_poly.pdbx_strand_id
1 'polypeptide(L)'
;MVFSQTAWAQRDGDTTSVACPPPRVVELCVDLDASASVDPAAGPLTYRWQMGDGTTLTGPIVSHCYTARRAYTVQLDVVDNKTGEVRKAEKIIPVDFTKEIVLNFTATPDTIRAGQSVAFDAVDSQLPLCENVVILWDFRDGVVSNGRRVQHTFRRPGQYAVRMALRGNGPDSCPDSHCVSRVITVLPATTPK
;
A
#
# COMPACT_ATOMS: atom_id res chain seq x y z
N MET A 1 -31.88 -7.84 -44.01
CA MET A 1 -32.15 -9.05 -43.21
C MET A 1 -30.81 -9.54 -42.67
N VAL A 2 -30.72 -9.65 -41.35
CA VAL A 2 -29.71 -10.32 -40.48
C VAL A 2 -28.26 -9.78 -40.40
N PHE A 3 -27.87 -9.59 -39.13
CA PHE A 3 -26.60 -9.13 -38.55
C PHE A 3 -25.48 -10.17 -38.59
N SER A 4 -24.22 -9.74 -38.41
CA SER A 4 -23.29 -10.44 -37.51
C SER A 4 -22.17 -9.52 -37.05
N GLN A 5 -22.17 -9.21 -35.74
CA GLN A 5 -21.01 -8.71 -35.01
C GLN A 5 -20.03 -9.87 -34.82
N THR A 6 -18.74 -9.63 -35.01
CA THR A 6 -17.71 -10.48 -34.41
C THR A 6 -16.88 -9.65 -33.46
N ALA A 7 -17.16 -9.87 -32.18
CA ALA A 7 -16.33 -9.51 -31.05
C ALA A 7 -14.90 -10.03 -31.27
N TRP A 8 -13.90 -9.19 -31.00
CA TRP A 8 -12.52 -9.67 -30.89
C TRP A 8 -12.42 -10.50 -29.62
N ALA A 9 -12.26 -11.79 -29.86
CA ALA A 9 -12.05 -12.84 -28.90
C ALA A 9 -10.99 -12.45 -27.86
N GLN A 10 -11.30 -12.85 -26.63
CA GLN A 10 -10.32 -13.09 -25.58
C GLN A 10 -9.08 -13.74 -26.18
N ARG A 11 -7.92 -13.08 -26.05
CA ARG A 11 -6.66 -13.82 -26.06
C ARG A 11 -6.54 -14.46 -24.70
N ASP A 12 -6.89 -15.73 -24.65
CA ASP A 12 -6.62 -16.60 -23.52
C ASP A 12 -5.11 -16.65 -23.26
N GLY A 13 -4.80 -16.18 -22.07
CA GLY A 13 -3.56 -16.29 -21.35
C GLY A 13 -3.91 -15.92 -19.92
N ASP A 14 -4.56 -16.87 -19.23
CA ASP A 14 -4.89 -16.87 -17.80
C ASP A 14 -6.25 -16.31 -17.35
N THR A 15 -7.33 -17.03 -17.68
CA THR A 15 -8.65 -16.91 -17.01
C THR A 15 -8.84 -17.96 -15.89
N THR A 16 -7.76 -18.64 -15.48
CA THR A 16 -7.75 -19.64 -14.41
C THR A 16 -6.82 -19.21 -13.27
N SER A 17 -7.39 -18.68 -12.19
CA SER A 17 -6.84 -18.94 -10.85
C SER A 17 -5.50 -18.27 -10.43
N VAL A 18 -5.12 -17.11 -10.96
CA VAL A 18 -4.19 -16.24 -10.19
C VAL A 18 -5.01 -15.28 -9.34
N ALA A 19 -5.29 -15.69 -8.10
CA ALA A 19 -5.78 -14.76 -7.10
C ALA A 19 -4.70 -13.69 -6.90
N CYS A 20 -5.02 -12.44 -7.26
CA CYS A 20 -4.12 -11.33 -7.03
C CYS A 20 -3.81 -11.24 -5.54
N PRO A 21 -2.54 -11.08 -5.14
CA PRO A 21 -2.19 -10.96 -3.74
C PRO A 21 -2.95 -9.80 -3.09
N PRO A 22 -3.12 -9.82 -1.75
CA PRO A 22 -3.63 -8.65 -1.05
C PRO A 22 -2.71 -7.44 -1.31
N PRO A 23 -3.24 -6.21 -1.25
CA PRO A 23 -2.42 -5.02 -1.28
C PRO A 23 -1.31 -5.10 -0.26
N ARG A 24 -0.08 -4.81 -0.70
CA ARG A 24 1.05 -4.60 0.20
C ARG A 24 1.19 -3.09 0.38
N VAL A 25 1.28 -2.67 1.64
CA VAL A 25 1.70 -1.30 1.93
C VAL A 25 3.15 -1.19 1.50
N VAL A 26 3.46 -0.22 0.65
CA VAL A 26 4.86 0.04 0.29
C VAL A 26 5.48 0.77 1.47
N GLU A 27 6.54 0.16 2.00
CA GLU A 27 7.24 0.66 3.17
C GLU A 27 8.76 0.65 2.94
N LEU A 28 9.46 1.59 3.56
CA LEU A 28 10.91 1.58 3.65
C LEU A 28 11.31 1.27 5.09
N CYS A 29 11.85 0.08 5.31
CA CYS A 29 12.40 -0.32 6.60
C CYS A 29 13.87 0.10 6.73
N VAL A 30 14.23 0.62 7.89
CA VAL A 30 15.58 1.03 8.24
C VAL A 30 16.00 0.41 9.56
N ASP A 31 17.24 -0.07 9.61
CA ASP A 31 17.89 -0.47 10.85
C ASP A 31 18.84 0.65 11.29
N LEU A 32 18.78 0.99 12.57
CA LEU A 32 19.58 2.04 13.18
C LEU A 32 20.35 1.43 14.35
N ASP A 33 21.67 1.65 14.33
CA ASP A 33 22.59 1.09 15.31
C ASP A 33 23.39 2.22 15.97
N ALA A 34 23.20 2.35 17.29
CA ALA A 34 23.92 3.24 18.19
C ALA A 34 24.76 2.47 19.22
N SER A 35 24.95 1.15 19.05
CA SER A 35 25.72 0.29 19.97
C SER A 35 27.19 0.70 20.10
N ALA A 36 27.72 1.44 19.12
CA ALA A 36 29.05 2.05 19.17
C ALA A 36 29.14 3.28 20.10
N SER A 37 28.04 3.71 20.72
CA SER A 37 28.07 4.81 21.70
C SER A 37 28.80 4.38 22.97
N VAL A 38 29.83 5.12 23.34
CA VAL A 38 30.68 4.80 24.49
C VAL A 38 30.83 6.02 25.40
N ASP A 39 30.67 5.78 26.70
CA ASP A 39 31.14 6.67 27.75
C ASP A 39 31.72 5.82 28.88
N PRO A 40 33.06 5.71 28.98
CA PRO A 40 33.72 4.90 30.00
C PRO A 40 33.42 5.30 31.45
N ALA A 41 32.96 6.53 31.69
CA ALA A 41 32.69 7.06 33.03
C ALA A 41 31.21 6.96 33.44
N ALA A 42 30.31 6.78 32.47
CA ALA A 42 28.84 6.79 32.64
C ALA A 42 28.24 5.44 33.10
N GLY A 43 28.89 4.30 32.81
CA GLY A 43 28.25 2.99 32.97
C GLY A 43 27.19 2.72 31.88
N PRO A 44 26.12 1.94 32.15
CA PRO A 44 25.11 1.62 31.14
C PRO A 44 24.39 2.87 30.61
N LEU A 45 24.31 3.00 29.28
CA LEU A 45 23.61 4.10 28.59
C LEU A 45 22.18 3.71 28.24
N THR A 46 21.27 4.68 28.23
CA THR A 46 19.89 4.52 27.74
C THR A 46 19.72 5.20 26.38
N TYR A 47 19.05 4.52 25.44
CA TYR A 47 18.85 5.00 24.07
C TYR A 47 17.36 5.24 23.81
N ARG A 48 17.01 6.42 23.30
CA ARG A 48 15.65 6.78 22.88
C ARG A 48 15.67 7.33 21.47
N TRP A 49 14.88 6.75 20.59
CA TRP A 49 14.75 7.16 19.20
C TRP A 49 13.41 7.83 18.99
N GLN A 50 13.41 8.93 18.24
CA GLN A 50 12.21 9.58 17.71
C GLN A 50 12.29 9.46 16.20
N MET A 51 11.36 8.72 15.59
CA MET A 51 11.46 8.36 14.17
C MET A 51 10.98 9.46 13.22
N GLY A 52 10.57 10.62 13.75
CA GLY A 52 10.05 11.73 12.96
C GLY A 52 8.62 11.50 12.44
N ASP A 53 7.96 10.42 12.83
CA ASP A 53 6.58 10.07 12.44
C ASP A 53 5.61 9.95 13.61
N GLY A 54 6.08 10.30 14.82
CA GLY A 54 5.35 10.12 16.07
C GLY A 54 5.75 8.83 16.81
N THR A 55 6.40 7.89 16.15
CA THR A 55 6.90 6.66 16.77
C THR A 55 8.14 6.95 17.61
N THR A 56 8.19 6.35 18.80
CA THR A 56 9.37 6.32 19.66
C THR A 56 9.82 4.89 19.91
N LEU A 57 11.13 4.66 19.88
CA LEU A 57 11.74 3.35 20.12
C LEU A 57 12.84 3.45 21.17
N THR A 58 13.20 2.33 21.77
CA THR A 58 14.26 2.27 22.77
C THR A 58 15.21 1.11 22.48
N GLY A 59 16.46 1.28 22.89
CA GLY A 59 17.51 0.28 22.71
C GLY A 59 18.64 0.75 21.79
N PRO A 60 19.82 0.11 21.90
CA PRO A 60 21.00 0.49 21.13
C PRO A 60 20.83 0.18 19.63
N ILE A 61 19.98 -0.78 19.28
CA ILE A 61 19.66 -1.13 17.90
C ILE A 61 18.15 -1.16 17.77
N VAL A 62 17.61 -0.52 16.73
CA VAL A 62 16.17 -0.46 16.44
C VAL A 62 15.90 -0.65 14.95
N SER A 63 14.73 -1.18 14.63
CA SER A 63 14.21 -1.28 13.27
C SER A 63 12.89 -0.51 13.17
N HIS A 64 12.68 0.22 12.06
CA HIS A 64 11.45 0.99 11.83
C HIS A 64 11.10 1.03 10.34
N CYS A 65 9.81 0.95 10.00
CA CYS A 65 9.33 1.01 8.63
C CYS A 65 8.43 2.23 8.40
N TYR A 66 8.75 3.00 7.36
CA TYR A 66 7.99 4.18 6.95
C TYR A 66 7.07 3.87 5.78
N THR A 67 5.79 4.23 5.91
CA THR A 67 4.75 3.95 4.90
C THR A 67 4.34 5.17 4.07
N ALA A 68 4.78 6.37 4.45
CA ALA A 68 4.47 7.60 3.73
C ALA A 68 5.72 8.22 3.12
N ARG A 69 5.60 8.67 1.87
CA ARG A 69 6.66 9.39 1.15
C ARG A 69 6.90 10.74 1.82
N ARG A 70 8.07 10.91 2.45
CA ARG A 70 8.62 12.18 2.92
C ARG A 70 10.04 11.99 3.45
N ALA A 71 10.72 13.09 3.73
CA ALA A 71 11.93 13.05 4.55
C ALA A 71 11.53 12.99 6.03
N TYR A 72 12.07 12.01 6.77
CA TYR A 72 11.89 11.88 8.21
C TYR A 72 13.17 12.28 8.93
N THR A 73 13.07 13.22 9.87
CA THR A 73 14.18 13.52 10.78
C THR A 73 14.12 12.54 11.95
N VAL A 74 15.07 11.61 11.99
CA VAL A 74 15.26 10.69 13.10
C VAL A 74 16.17 11.34 14.11
N GLN A 75 15.74 11.39 15.37
CA GLN A 75 16.55 11.86 16.49
C GLN A 75 16.86 10.70 17.44
N LEU A 76 18.12 10.58 17.83
CA LEU A 76 18.59 9.71 18.89
C LEU A 76 18.96 10.57 20.10
N ASP A 77 18.39 10.24 21.26
CA ASP A 77 18.82 10.71 22.57
C ASP A 77 19.55 9.56 23.28
N VAL A 78 20.84 9.74 23.56
CA VAL A 78 21.65 8.85 24.41
C VAL A 78 21.76 9.49 25.78
N VAL A 79 21.30 8.79 26.81
CA VAL A 79 21.24 9.27 28.18
C VAL A 79 22.26 8.53 29.04
N ASP A 80 23.15 9.30 29.68
CA ASP A 80 23.97 8.82 30.77
C ASP A 80 23.08 8.66 32.02
N ASN A 81 22.91 7.42 32.48
CA ASN A 81 22.03 7.12 33.61
C ASN A 81 22.59 7.59 34.97
N LYS A 82 23.89 7.87 35.07
CA LYS A 82 24.55 8.33 36.29
C LYS A 82 24.47 9.84 36.44
N THR A 83 24.69 10.58 35.36
CA THR A 83 24.70 12.05 35.39
C THR A 83 23.36 12.66 34.96
N GLY A 84 22.53 11.90 34.24
CA GLY A 84 21.33 12.41 33.57
C GLY A 84 21.64 13.23 32.32
N GLU A 85 22.90 13.29 31.88
CA GLU A 85 23.29 14.00 30.68
C GLU A 85 22.67 13.36 29.43
N VAL A 86 22.19 14.19 28.50
CA VAL A 86 21.58 13.74 27.25
C VAL A 86 22.40 14.24 26.07
N ARG A 87 22.91 13.32 25.26
CA ARG A 87 23.54 13.59 23.97
C ARG A 87 22.54 13.31 22.86
N LYS A 88 22.51 14.19 21.86
CA LYS A 88 21.57 14.10 20.74
C LYS A 88 22.31 13.90 19.42
N ALA A 89 21.73 13.10 18.54
CA ALA A 89 22.14 12.98 17.14
C ALA A 89 20.90 12.97 16.25
N GLU A 90 21.02 13.53 15.05
CA GLU A 90 19.92 13.56 14.07
C GLU A 90 20.38 12.99 12.73
N LYS A 91 19.46 12.31 12.04
CA LYS A 91 19.66 11.81 10.68
C LYS A 91 18.39 11.97 9.87
N ILE A 92 18.50 12.54 8.67
CA ILE A 92 17.39 12.60 7.73
C ILE A 92 17.34 11.30 6.92
N ILE A 93 16.18 10.65 6.91
CA ILE A 93 15.90 9.46 6.11
C ILE A 93 14.93 9.88 4.99
N PRO A 94 15.40 9.97 3.73
CA PRO A 94 14.51 10.24 2.60
C PRO A 94 13.73 8.98 2.24
N VAL A 95 12.43 8.97 2.52
CA VAL A 95 11.54 7.89 2.10
C VAL A 95 10.93 8.27 0.76
N ASP A 96 11.36 7.58 -0.29
CA ASP A 96 10.91 7.79 -1.66
C ASP A 96 10.51 6.46 -2.29
N PHE A 97 9.32 6.43 -2.87
CA PHE A 97 8.78 5.28 -3.61
C PHE A 97 8.76 5.51 -5.12
N THR A 98 9.40 6.56 -5.67
CA THR A 98 9.30 6.98 -7.08
C THR A 98 9.71 5.88 -8.06
N LYS A 99 10.61 4.99 -7.65
CA LYS A 99 11.12 3.90 -8.49
C LYS A 99 10.55 2.54 -8.13
N GLU A 100 9.76 2.46 -7.07
CA GLU A 100 9.16 1.23 -6.60
C GLU A 100 7.81 0.99 -7.25
N ILE A 101 7.51 -0.28 -7.52
CA ILE A 101 6.17 -0.70 -7.94
C ILE A 101 5.26 -0.63 -6.72
N VAL A 102 4.21 0.19 -6.82
CA VAL A 102 3.19 0.31 -5.78
C VAL A 102 1.89 -0.23 -6.33
N LEU A 103 1.36 -1.28 -5.70
CA LEU A 103 0.05 -1.84 -6.01
C LEU A 103 -0.80 -1.83 -4.74
N ASN A 104 -1.59 -0.77 -4.60
CA ASN A 104 -2.46 -0.61 -3.45
C ASN A 104 -3.70 0.23 -3.81
N PHE A 105 -4.81 -0.08 -3.19
CA PHE A 105 -5.98 0.77 -3.25
C PHE A 105 -6.76 0.76 -1.94
N THR A 106 -7.47 1.86 -1.73
CA THR A 106 -8.43 1.99 -0.64
C THR A 106 -9.84 1.77 -1.17
N ALA A 107 -10.70 1.23 -0.31
CA ALA A 107 -12.13 1.10 -0.56
C ALA A 107 -12.87 1.66 0.66
N THR A 108 -13.70 2.66 0.43
CA THR A 108 -14.35 3.41 1.52
C THR A 108 -15.84 3.58 1.20
N PRO A 109 -16.75 2.97 1.98
CA PRO A 109 -16.49 1.98 3.03
C PRO A 109 -16.10 0.61 2.44
N ASP A 110 -15.42 -0.25 3.20
CA ASP A 110 -15.16 -1.64 2.80
C ASP A 110 -16.27 -2.63 3.21
N THR A 111 -17.23 -2.15 4.01
CA THR A 111 -18.48 -2.85 4.33
C THR A 111 -19.67 -1.94 4.02
N ILE A 112 -20.54 -2.39 3.12
CA ILE A 112 -21.73 -1.66 2.67
C ILE A 112 -22.96 -2.56 2.64
N ARG A 113 -24.14 -1.99 2.44
CA ARG A 113 -25.36 -2.72 2.07
C ARG A 113 -25.56 -2.71 0.56
N ALA A 114 -26.19 -3.76 0.03
CA ALA A 114 -26.59 -3.80 -1.38
C ALA A 114 -27.36 -2.52 -1.77
N GLY A 115 -26.93 -1.88 -2.86
CA GLY A 115 -27.45 -0.60 -3.34
C GLY A 115 -26.69 0.64 -2.85
N GLN A 116 -25.77 0.52 -1.89
CA GLN A 116 -24.87 1.62 -1.49
C GLN A 116 -23.62 1.67 -2.38
N SER A 117 -23.10 2.88 -2.59
CA SER A 117 -21.86 3.13 -3.35
C SER A 117 -20.63 2.93 -2.46
N VAL A 118 -19.58 2.34 -3.03
CA VAL A 118 -18.22 2.29 -2.47
C VAL A 118 -17.31 3.10 -3.38
N ALA A 119 -16.50 3.98 -2.78
CA ALA A 119 -15.42 4.67 -3.49
C ALA A 119 -14.14 3.83 -3.44
N PHE A 120 -13.48 3.67 -4.59
CA PHE A 120 -12.19 3.02 -4.73
C PHE A 120 -11.16 4.04 -5.19
N ASP A 121 -10.02 4.11 -4.50
CA ASP A 121 -8.94 5.05 -4.80
C ASP A 121 -7.59 4.32 -4.88
N ALA A 122 -6.94 4.41 -6.04
CA ALA A 122 -5.61 3.89 -6.33
C ALA A 122 -4.58 5.00 -6.65
N VAL A 123 -4.72 6.20 -6.08
CA VAL A 123 -3.82 7.35 -6.28
C VAL A 123 -2.34 7.01 -6.08
N ASP A 124 -2.04 6.18 -5.09
CA ASP A 124 -0.65 5.83 -4.75
C ASP A 124 -0.09 4.71 -5.62
N SER A 125 -0.93 4.03 -6.42
CA SER A 125 -0.47 2.93 -7.28
C SER A 125 0.33 3.44 -8.48
N GLN A 126 1.44 2.78 -8.78
CA GLN A 126 2.33 3.18 -9.87
C GLN A 126 3.18 2.01 -10.39
N LEU A 127 3.46 2.07 -11.69
CA LEU A 127 4.47 1.28 -12.38
C LEU A 127 5.49 2.25 -12.99
N PRO A 128 6.50 2.69 -12.24
CA PRO A 128 7.36 3.81 -12.65
C PRO A 128 8.27 3.51 -13.84
N LEU A 129 8.49 2.22 -14.14
CA LEU A 129 9.24 1.77 -15.33
C LEU A 129 8.34 1.55 -16.56
N CYS A 130 7.03 1.78 -16.42
CA CYS A 130 6.06 1.54 -17.48
C CYS A 130 5.45 2.83 -18.01
N GLU A 131 5.21 2.84 -19.30
CA GLU A 131 4.53 3.90 -20.02
C GLU A 131 3.05 3.57 -20.21
N ASN A 132 2.22 4.59 -20.41
CA ASN A 132 0.79 4.45 -20.74
C ASN A 132 0.03 3.54 -19.76
N VAL A 133 0.35 3.65 -18.47
CA VAL A 133 -0.23 2.81 -17.42
C VAL A 133 -1.73 3.11 -17.26
N VAL A 134 -2.56 2.10 -17.49
CA VAL A 134 -4.00 2.11 -17.23
C VAL A 134 -4.30 1.32 -15.95
N ILE A 135 -5.34 1.75 -15.24
CA ILE A 135 -5.86 1.08 -14.05
C ILE A 135 -7.19 0.46 -14.39
N LEU A 136 -7.28 -0.85 -14.20
CA LEU A 136 -8.44 -1.67 -14.49
C LEU A 136 -9.01 -2.24 -13.20
N TRP A 137 -10.33 -2.26 -13.10
CA TRP A 137 -11.07 -2.80 -11.96
C TRP A 137 -11.96 -3.95 -12.43
N ASP A 138 -11.93 -5.06 -11.72
CA ASP A 138 -12.89 -6.16 -11.81
C ASP A 138 -13.57 -6.30 -10.44
N PHE A 139 -14.83 -5.92 -10.36
CA PHE A 139 -15.59 -5.92 -9.10
C PHE A 139 -16.08 -7.31 -8.70
N ARG A 140 -15.86 -8.34 -9.53
CA ARG A 140 -16.30 -9.74 -9.29
C ARG A 140 -17.82 -9.92 -9.25
N ASP A 141 -18.59 -8.95 -9.75
CA ASP A 141 -20.03 -9.03 -9.96
C ASP A 141 -20.41 -8.98 -11.46
N GLY A 142 -19.40 -9.08 -12.34
CA GLY A 142 -19.53 -8.98 -13.78
C GLY A 142 -19.31 -7.57 -14.34
N VAL A 143 -19.10 -6.57 -13.47
CA VAL A 143 -18.76 -5.20 -13.88
C VAL A 143 -17.25 -4.99 -13.85
N VAL A 144 -16.75 -4.37 -14.91
CA VAL A 144 -15.38 -3.86 -15.00
C VAL A 144 -15.39 -2.35 -15.18
N SER A 145 -14.35 -1.68 -14.68
CA SER A 145 -14.18 -0.24 -14.84
C SER A 145 -12.72 0.13 -15.05
N ASN A 146 -12.46 1.39 -15.37
CA ASN A 146 -11.12 1.93 -15.49
C ASN A 146 -11.04 3.31 -14.83
N GLY A 147 -9.83 3.66 -14.37
CA GLY A 147 -9.55 4.97 -13.79
C GLY A 147 -8.91 4.89 -12.40
N ARG A 148 -8.25 5.99 -12.02
CA ARG A 148 -7.53 6.13 -10.75
C ARG A 148 -8.46 6.13 -9.53
N ARG A 149 -9.62 6.77 -9.68
CA ARG A 149 -10.70 6.82 -8.70
C ARG A 149 -11.98 6.41 -9.38
N VAL A 150 -12.68 5.43 -8.81
CA VAL A 150 -13.95 4.93 -9.33
C VAL A 150 -14.95 4.75 -8.19
N GLN A 151 -16.23 4.75 -8.53
CA GLN A 151 -17.30 4.36 -7.62
C GLN A 151 -18.00 3.14 -8.19
N HIS A 152 -18.47 2.26 -7.30
CA HIS A 152 -19.24 1.09 -7.69
C HIS A 152 -20.32 0.75 -6.68
N THR A 153 -21.43 0.21 -7.16
CA THR A 153 -22.58 -0.17 -6.35
C THR A 153 -22.92 -1.64 -6.58
N PHE A 154 -22.75 -2.44 -5.54
CA PHE A 154 -23.10 -3.86 -5.57
C PHE A 154 -24.60 -4.07 -5.36
N ARG A 155 -25.23 -4.87 -6.22
CA ARG A 155 -26.69 -5.12 -6.19
C ARG A 155 -27.09 -6.32 -5.35
N ARG A 156 -26.17 -7.24 -5.08
CA ARG A 156 -26.43 -8.49 -4.35
C ARG A 156 -25.53 -8.54 -3.12
N PRO A 157 -26.03 -9.07 -1.99
CA PRO A 157 -25.19 -9.33 -0.84
C PRO A 157 -24.16 -10.42 -1.16
N GLY A 158 -23.01 -10.36 -0.51
CA GLY A 158 -21.89 -11.28 -0.72
C GLY A 158 -20.55 -10.68 -0.34
N GLN A 159 -19.50 -11.48 -0.47
CA GLN A 159 -18.12 -11.02 -0.38
C GLN A 159 -17.53 -10.94 -1.78
N TYR A 160 -17.02 -9.77 -2.14
CA TYR A 160 -16.46 -9.49 -3.46
C TYR A 160 -14.98 -9.21 -3.34
N ALA A 161 -14.14 -10.12 -3.84
CA ALA A 161 -12.69 -9.94 -3.92
C ALA A 161 -12.33 -9.01 -5.08
N VAL A 162 -12.65 -7.72 -4.95
CA VAL A 162 -12.42 -6.70 -5.98
C VAL A 162 -10.95 -6.69 -6.38
N ARG A 163 -10.70 -6.83 -7.68
CA ARG A 163 -9.37 -6.86 -8.28
C ARG A 163 -9.08 -5.50 -8.92
N MET A 164 -7.90 -4.97 -8.63
CA MET A 164 -7.33 -3.81 -9.31
C MET A 164 -6.04 -4.25 -10.01
N ALA A 165 -5.85 -3.85 -11.26
CA ALA A 165 -4.65 -4.15 -12.03
C ALA A 165 -4.10 -2.89 -12.70
N LEU A 166 -2.78 -2.73 -12.66
CA LEU A 166 -2.06 -1.75 -13.47
C LEU A 166 -1.53 -2.47 -14.71
N ARG A 167 -1.79 -1.90 -15.89
CA ARG A 167 -1.29 -2.41 -17.16
C ARG A 167 -0.62 -1.28 -17.92
N GLY A 168 0.65 -1.43 -18.24
CA GLY A 168 1.41 -0.46 -19.04
C GLY A 168 2.16 -1.15 -20.17
N ASN A 169 2.79 -0.34 -21.02
CA ASN A 169 3.71 -0.79 -22.05
C ASN A 169 5.14 -0.41 -21.62
N GLY A 170 6.15 -1.16 -22.06
CA GLY A 170 7.55 -0.87 -21.73
C GLY A 170 8.44 -2.10 -21.83
N PRO A 171 9.76 -1.96 -21.60
CA PRO A 171 10.69 -3.08 -21.59
C PRO A 171 10.35 -4.08 -20.47
N ASP A 172 10.70 -5.36 -20.73
CA ASP A 172 10.75 -6.64 -19.97
C ASP A 172 10.13 -6.82 -18.55
N SER A 173 9.58 -5.80 -17.87
CA SER A 173 8.86 -5.87 -16.58
C SER A 173 7.42 -5.33 -16.62
N CYS A 174 7.03 -4.64 -17.70
CA CYS A 174 5.68 -4.12 -17.90
C CYS A 174 4.61 -5.10 -18.43
N PRO A 175 4.95 -6.22 -19.13
CA PRO A 175 3.92 -7.11 -19.65
C PRO A 175 3.36 -8.10 -18.60
N ASP A 176 4.00 -8.26 -17.44
CA ASP A 176 3.46 -9.08 -16.35
C ASP A 176 2.24 -8.42 -15.71
N SER A 177 1.21 -9.22 -15.36
CA SER A 177 -0.01 -8.72 -14.75
C SER A 177 0.24 -8.28 -13.30
N HIS A 178 0.42 -6.99 -13.09
CA HIS A 178 0.49 -6.37 -11.78
C HIS A 178 -0.91 -6.16 -11.22
N CYS A 179 -1.30 -6.97 -10.24
CA CYS A 179 -2.64 -6.85 -9.66
C CYS A 179 -2.67 -7.10 -8.16
N VAL A 180 -3.69 -6.53 -7.50
CA VAL A 180 -4.01 -6.74 -6.09
C VAL A 180 -5.51 -6.93 -5.89
N SER A 181 -5.90 -7.62 -4.81
CA SER A 181 -7.31 -7.84 -4.48
C SER A 181 -7.66 -7.45 -3.04
N ARG A 182 -8.81 -6.80 -2.86
CA ARG A 182 -9.37 -6.48 -1.53
C ARG A 182 -10.82 -6.97 -1.47
N VAL A 183 -11.17 -7.62 -0.36
CA VAL A 183 -12.54 -8.10 -0.13
C VAL A 183 -13.41 -6.94 0.34
N ILE A 184 -14.54 -6.75 -0.36
CA ILE A 184 -15.63 -5.85 0.03
C ILE A 184 -16.79 -6.69 0.54
N THR A 185 -17.30 -6.35 1.72
CA THR A 185 -18.44 -7.05 2.33
C THR A 185 -19.72 -6.31 2.00
N VAL A 186 -20.63 -6.97 1.29
CA VAL A 186 -21.94 -6.43 0.92
C VAL A 186 -23.01 -7.15 1.72
N LEU A 187 -23.60 -6.44 2.67
CA LEU A 187 -24.70 -6.90 3.49
C LEU A 187 -26.02 -6.81 2.71
N PRO A 188 -27.06 -7.57 3.11
CA PRO A 188 -28.39 -7.41 2.54
C PRO A 188 -28.89 -5.95 2.63
N ALA A 189 -29.66 -5.56 1.61
CA ALA A 189 -30.38 -4.29 1.62
C ALA A 189 -31.31 -4.23 2.84
N THR A 190 -31.57 -3.02 3.33
CA THR A 190 -32.62 -2.82 4.34
C THR A 190 -33.97 -3.09 3.69
N THR A 191 -34.71 -4.07 4.20
CA THR A 191 -36.12 -4.24 3.85
C THR A 191 -36.89 -3.02 4.37
N PRO A 192 -37.66 -2.31 3.54
CA PRO A 192 -38.63 -1.36 4.06
C PRO A 192 -39.61 -2.09 4.97
N LYS A 193 -39.88 -1.51 6.14
CA LYS A 193 -40.93 -1.98 7.06
C LYS A 193 -42.31 -1.61 6.53
#